data_AF-A0A455VI25-F1
#
_entry.id   AF-A0A455VI25-F1
#
_cell.length_a   1.000
_cell.length_b   1.000
_cell.length_c   1.000
_cell.angle_alpha   90.00
_cell.angle_beta   90.00
_cell.angle_gamma   90.00
#
_symmetry.space_group_name_H-M   'P 1'
#
loop_
_entity.id
_entity.type
_entity.pdbx_description
1 polymer ?
#
loop_
_entity_poly.entity_id
_entity_poly.type
_entity_poly.pdbx_seq_one_letter_code
_entity_poly.pdbx_strand_id
1 'polypeptide(L)'
;MLLLNPEKGKSQKGYLWVYASAAGSIRPVVVYDCQPWRSGTYAQAMLNSWQGTLVVDGYAGYRALFDEGGVKEAGCWAHVRRKFFDQYRANGSPVAETALTTIREMYKLGRWIRQRPAEQRRRWRQRYAKPWSAAFESWRQLKQQKTGRRTRGYAKLSIMH
;
A
#
# COMPACT_ATOMS: atom_id res chain seq x y z
N MET A 1 -3.13 -20.34 -5.63
CA MET A 1 -4.39 -21.13 -5.67
C MET A 1 -4.45 -21.83 -7.02
N LEU A 2 -5.14 -22.96 -7.12
CA LEU A 2 -5.43 -23.59 -8.40
C LEU A 2 -6.82 -23.17 -8.87
N LEU A 3 -6.96 -22.85 -10.14
CA LEU A 3 -8.23 -22.57 -10.81
C LEU A 3 -8.46 -23.64 -11.86
N LEU A 4 -9.70 -24.15 -11.95
CA LEU A 4 -10.07 -25.01 -13.07
C LEU A 4 -10.10 -24.14 -14.33
N ASN A 5 -9.40 -24.56 -15.37
CA ASN A 5 -9.54 -24.01 -16.72
C ASN A 5 -10.58 -24.87 -17.45
N PRO A 6 -11.82 -24.39 -17.66
CA PRO A 6 -12.87 -25.19 -18.27
C PRO A 6 -12.55 -25.60 -19.71
N GLU A 7 -11.87 -24.73 -20.47
CA GLU A 7 -11.50 -24.98 -21.87
C GLU A 7 -10.48 -26.12 -22.00
N LYS A 8 -9.56 -26.23 -21.04
CA LYS A 8 -8.49 -27.24 -21.06
C LYS A 8 -8.79 -28.46 -20.20
N GLY A 9 -9.89 -28.45 -19.44
CA GLY A 9 -10.24 -29.49 -18.48
C GLY A 9 -9.18 -29.74 -17.40
N LYS A 10 -8.28 -28.77 -17.15
CA LYS A 10 -7.12 -28.93 -16.26
C LYS A 10 -7.04 -27.78 -15.27
N SER A 11 -6.46 -28.07 -14.11
CA SER A 11 -6.13 -27.03 -13.13
C SER A 11 -4.94 -26.20 -13.63
N GLN A 12 -5.01 -24.89 -13.44
CA GLN A 12 -3.94 -23.95 -13.70
C GLN A 12 -3.67 -23.08 -12.47
N LYS A 13 -2.49 -22.45 -12.44
CA LYS A 13 -2.15 -21.47 -11.40
C LYS A 13 -3.11 -20.28 -11.51
N GLY A 14 -3.76 -19.94 -10.41
CA GLY A 14 -4.60 -18.76 -10.27
C GLY A 14 -4.05 -17.76 -9.26
N TYR A 15 -4.45 -16.51 -9.44
CA TYR A 15 -4.13 -15.37 -8.60
C TYR A 15 -5.39 -14.87 -7.94
N LEU A 16 -5.29 -14.58 -6.64
CA LEU A 16 -6.39 -14.04 -5.85
C LEU A 16 -6.15 -12.55 -5.64
N TRP A 17 -7.03 -11.74 -6.19
CA TRP A 17 -7.11 -10.31 -5.93
C TRP A 17 -8.06 -10.07 -4.76
N VAL A 18 -7.68 -9.18 -3.86
CA VAL A 18 -8.48 -8.86 -2.67
C VAL A 18 -8.71 -7.37 -2.62
N TYR A 19 -9.98 -6.98 -2.65
CA TYR A 19 -10.41 -5.60 -2.53
C TYR A 19 -11.16 -5.46 -1.22
N ALA A 20 -10.76 -4.51 -0.38
CA ALA A 20 -11.39 -4.30 0.91
C ALA A 20 -11.76 -2.82 1.08
N SER A 21 -12.96 -2.56 1.60
CA SER A 21 -13.35 -1.22 1.99
C SER A 21 -12.44 -0.70 3.11
N ALA A 22 -12.26 0.63 3.16
CA ALA A 22 -11.53 1.26 4.25
C ALA A 22 -12.21 1.00 5.61
N ALA A 23 -11.39 0.93 6.67
CA ALA A 23 -11.89 0.72 8.02
C ALA A 23 -12.84 1.86 8.45
N GLY A 24 -14.07 1.50 8.82
CA GLY A 24 -15.13 2.46 9.15
C GLY A 24 -16.01 2.87 7.96
N SER A 25 -15.91 2.18 6.82
CA SER A 25 -16.92 2.26 5.76
C SER A 25 -18.32 1.93 6.31
N ILE A 26 -19.33 2.69 5.88
CA ILE A 26 -20.75 2.46 6.22
C ILE A 26 -21.18 1.06 5.77
N ARG A 27 -20.64 0.60 4.63
CA ARG A 27 -20.83 -0.74 4.10
C ARG A 27 -19.47 -1.41 3.92
N PRO A 28 -18.97 -2.15 4.93
CA PRO A 28 -17.69 -2.84 4.81
C PRO A 28 -17.86 -4.06 3.88
N VAL A 29 -17.05 -4.10 2.82
CA VAL A 29 -17.04 -5.20 1.86
C VAL A 29 -15.62 -5.71 1.69
N VAL A 30 -15.49 -7.02 1.53
CA VAL A 30 -14.28 -7.67 1.03
C VAL A 30 -14.67 -8.49 -0.20
N VAL A 31 -14.03 -8.22 -1.33
CA VAL A 31 -14.20 -8.97 -2.57
C VAL A 31 -12.96 -9.81 -2.80
N TYR A 32 -13.19 -11.09 -3.08
CA TYR A 32 -12.19 -12.07 -3.50
C TYR A 32 -12.41 -12.33 -4.98
N ASP A 33 -11.50 -11.84 -5.82
CA ASP A 33 -11.57 -11.99 -7.27
C ASP A 33 -10.46 -12.92 -7.76
N CYS A 34 -10.88 -14.01 -8.38
CA CYS A 34 -10.02 -15.12 -8.76
C CYS A 34 -9.71 -15.05 -10.25
N GLN A 35 -8.46 -14.74 -10.60
CA GLN A 35 -8.06 -14.49 -11.98
C GLN A 35 -6.95 -15.45 -12.42
N PRO A 36 -6.90 -15.84 -13.72
CA PRO A 36 -5.89 -16.77 -14.21
C PRO A 36 -4.48 -16.15 -14.24
N TRP A 37 -4.38 -14.81 -14.27
CA TRP A 37 -3.10 -14.10 -14.28
C TRP A 37 -3.07 -12.95 -13.28
N ARG A 38 -1.86 -12.42 -13.05
CA ARG A 38 -1.62 -11.23 -12.21
C ARG A 38 -1.61 -9.91 -12.99
N SER A 39 -2.17 -9.89 -14.21
CA SER A 39 -2.19 -8.69 -15.05
C SER A 39 -2.93 -7.54 -14.37
N GLY A 40 -2.40 -6.32 -14.50
CA GLY A 40 -3.06 -5.10 -14.02
C GLY A 40 -4.44 -4.86 -14.61
N THR A 41 -4.70 -5.43 -15.79
CA THR A 41 -5.99 -5.33 -16.50
C THR A 41 -7.16 -5.86 -15.68
N TYR A 42 -6.93 -6.82 -14.78
CA TYR A 42 -7.97 -7.32 -13.87
C TYR A 42 -8.36 -6.28 -12.83
N ALA A 43 -7.38 -5.59 -12.26
CA ALA A 43 -7.66 -4.51 -11.33
C ALA A 43 -8.35 -3.32 -12.02
N GLN A 44 -7.98 -3.01 -13.27
CA GLN A 44 -8.70 -2.02 -14.09
C GLN A 44 -10.14 -2.44 -14.37
N ALA A 45 -10.38 -3.68 -14.78
CA ALA A 45 -11.73 -4.17 -15.04
C ALA A 45 -12.61 -4.18 -13.78
N MET A 46 -12.06 -4.61 -12.63
CA MET A 46 -12.78 -4.67 -11.36
C MET A 46 -13.10 -3.27 -10.80
N LEU A 47 -12.14 -2.34 -10.87
CA LEU A 47 -12.34 -0.99 -10.35
C LEU A 47 -13.11 -0.10 -11.35
N ASN A 48 -12.99 -0.36 -12.65
CA ASN A 48 -13.69 0.34 -13.73
C ASN A 48 -13.69 1.86 -13.51
N SER A 49 -14.87 2.47 -13.33
CA SER A 49 -15.06 3.90 -13.10
C SER A 49 -14.96 4.33 -11.63
N TRP A 50 -14.45 3.46 -10.75
CA TRP A 50 -14.29 3.76 -9.33
C TRP A 50 -13.26 4.87 -9.14
N GLN A 51 -13.58 5.80 -8.24
CA GLN A 51 -12.73 6.94 -7.92
C GLN A 51 -12.50 7.00 -6.41
N GLY A 52 -11.30 7.40 -6.02
CA GLY A 52 -10.93 7.50 -4.62
C GLY A 52 -9.44 7.29 -4.38
N THR A 53 -9.10 6.96 -3.13
CA THR A 53 -7.72 6.62 -2.76
C THR A 53 -7.59 5.12 -2.56
N LEU A 54 -6.75 4.48 -3.38
CA LEU A 54 -6.48 3.05 -3.33
C LEU A 54 -5.18 2.78 -2.59
N VAL A 55 -5.24 1.94 -1.57
CA VAL A 55 -4.06 1.53 -0.81
C VAL A 55 -3.49 0.26 -1.44
N VAL A 56 -2.27 0.35 -1.97
CA VAL A 56 -1.62 -0.73 -2.73
C VAL A 56 -0.25 -1.09 -2.15
N ASP A 57 0.25 -2.27 -2.48
CA ASP A 57 1.56 -2.77 -2.06
C ASP A 57 2.75 -2.24 -2.89
N GLY A 58 2.46 -1.45 -3.93
CA GLY A 58 3.45 -0.95 -4.89
C GLY A 58 3.73 -1.91 -6.05
N TYR A 59 2.85 -2.89 -6.31
CA TYR A 59 2.94 -3.72 -7.50
C TYR A 59 2.73 -2.89 -8.78
N ALA A 60 3.68 -3.01 -9.72
CA ALA A 60 3.68 -2.24 -10.96
C ALA A 60 2.43 -2.46 -11.84
N GLY A 61 1.71 -3.57 -11.67
CA GLY A 61 0.46 -3.84 -12.40
C GLY A 61 -0.64 -2.80 -12.13
N TYR A 62 -0.58 -2.06 -11.02
CA TYR A 62 -1.58 -1.02 -10.72
C TYR A 62 -1.35 0.28 -11.48
N ARG A 63 -0.21 0.47 -12.16
CA ARG A 63 0.21 1.79 -12.65
C ARG A 63 -0.82 2.46 -13.56
N ALA A 64 -1.43 1.69 -14.47
CA ALA A 64 -2.42 2.21 -15.40
C ALA A 64 -3.65 2.83 -14.68
N LEU A 65 -4.07 2.28 -13.53
CA LEU A 65 -5.16 2.84 -12.72
C LEU A 65 -4.90 4.29 -12.28
N PHE A 66 -3.63 4.63 -12.06
CA PHE A 66 -3.23 5.94 -11.53
C PHE A 66 -2.95 6.95 -12.64
N ASP A 67 -2.52 6.47 -13.81
CA ASP A 67 -2.24 7.32 -14.97
C ASP A 67 -3.54 7.85 -15.60
N GLU A 68 -4.66 7.12 -15.49
CA GLU A 68 -6.01 7.52 -15.94
C GLU A 68 -6.66 8.62 -15.07
N GLY A 69 -6.04 9.03 -13.96
CA GLY A 69 -6.41 10.23 -13.18
C GLY A 69 -7.58 10.10 -12.20
N GLY A 70 -8.41 9.05 -12.31
CA GLY A 70 -9.55 8.80 -11.41
C GLY A 70 -9.17 8.21 -10.04
N VAL A 71 -8.05 7.50 -9.95
CA VAL A 71 -7.60 6.81 -8.73
C VAL A 71 -6.33 7.43 -8.17
N LYS A 72 -6.36 7.77 -6.89
CA LYS A 72 -5.20 8.26 -6.14
C LYS A 72 -4.47 7.09 -5.50
N GLU A 73 -3.18 6.96 -5.77
CA GLU A 73 -2.31 5.95 -5.16
C GLU A 73 -1.96 6.31 -3.70
N ALA A 74 -2.07 5.32 -2.82
CA ALA A 74 -1.49 5.35 -1.48
C ALA A 74 -0.68 4.06 -1.20
N GLY A 75 0.61 4.21 -0.86
CA GLY A 75 1.45 3.08 -0.49
C GLY A 75 1.06 2.44 0.86
N CYS A 76 1.03 1.11 0.90
CA CYS A 76 0.76 0.33 2.11
C CYS A 76 1.97 0.32 3.05
N TRP A 77 1.84 0.95 4.22
CA TRP A 77 2.89 0.98 5.26
C TRP A 77 3.35 -0.40 5.74
N ALA A 78 2.49 -1.43 5.69
CA ALA A 78 2.89 -2.79 6.04
C ALA A 78 3.94 -3.35 5.06
N HIS A 79 3.79 -3.07 3.77
CA HIS A 79 4.75 -3.48 2.74
C HIS A 79 6.06 -2.69 2.83
N VAL A 80 5.97 -1.39 3.11
CA VAL A 80 7.14 -0.53 3.35
C VAL A 80 7.94 -1.06 4.54
N ARG A 81 7.27 -1.31 5.66
CA ARG A 81 7.89 -1.88 6.88
C ARG A 81 8.56 -3.22 6.60
N ARG A 82 7.90 -4.14 5.87
CA ARG A 82 8.46 -5.45 5.56
C ARG A 82 9.81 -5.33 4.84
N LYS A 83 9.92 -4.44 3.85
CA LYS A 83 11.17 -4.27 3.11
C LYS A 83 12.32 -3.74 3.97
N PHE A 84 12.05 -2.78 4.85
CA PHE A 84 13.07 -2.33 5.81
C PHE A 84 13.40 -3.42 6.84
N PHE A 85 12.41 -4.19 7.27
CA PHE A 85 12.65 -5.32 8.17
C PHE A 85 13.54 -6.39 7.53
N ASP A 86 13.29 -6.75 6.27
CA ASP A 86 14.11 -7.72 5.54
C ASP A 86 15.55 -7.21 5.40
N GLN A 87 15.73 -5.92 5.10
CA GLN A 87 17.05 -5.29 5.07
C GLN A 87 17.73 -5.33 6.45
N TYR A 88 17.04 -4.93 7.51
CA TYR A 88 17.60 -4.96 8.87
C TYR A 88 17.98 -6.38 9.30
N ARG A 89 17.13 -7.37 9.03
CA ARG A 89 17.41 -8.78 9.32
C ARG A 89 18.62 -9.30 8.55
N ALA A 90 18.84 -8.83 7.32
CA ALA A 90 19.95 -9.30 6.50
C ALA A 90 21.32 -8.77 6.95
N ASN A 91 21.39 -7.53 7.46
CA ASN A 91 22.69 -6.88 7.72
C ASN A 91 22.72 -5.85 8.87
N GLY A 92 21.69 -5.79 9.71
CA GLY A 92 21.63 -4.85 10.83
C GLY A 92 21.62 -3.37 10.43
N SER A 93 21.18 -3.03 9.21
CA SER A 93 21.30 -1.67 8.68
C SER A 93 20.71 -0.60 9.62
N PRO A 94 21.52 0.38 10.09
CA PRO A 94 21.02 1.48 10.93
C PRO A 94 19.98 2.36 10.22
N VAL A 95 20.06 2.45 8.89
CA VAL A 95 19.06 3.12 8.05
C VAL A 95 17.72 2.40 8.14
N ALA A 96 17.74 1.07 8.04
CA ALA A 96 16.53 0.28 8.15
C ALA A 96 15.93 0.34 9.56
N GLU A 97 16.77 0.30 10.60
CA GLU A 97 16.32 0.48 11.99
C GLU A 97 15.61 1.83 12.20
N THR A 98 16.20 2.92 11.70
CA THR A 98 15.60 4.26 11.76
C THR A 98 14.21 4.28 11.09
N ALA A 99 14.08 3.65 9.92
CA ALA A 99 12.80 3.55 9.23
C ALA A 99 11.76 2.77 10.04
N LEU A 100 12.16 1.62 10.60
CA LEU A 100 11.28 0.78 11.42
C LEU A 100 10.80 1.51 12.67
N THR A 101 11.67 2.27 13.34
CA THR A 101 11.33 3.10 14.49
C THR A 101 10.32 4.19 14.10
N THR A 102 10.53 4.87 12.97
CA THR A 102 9.59 5.90 12.50
C THR A 102 8.20 5.30 12.21
N ILE A 103 8.15 4.17 11.50
CA ILE A 103 6.88 3.48 11.19
C ILE A 103 6.20 2.99 12.48
N ARG A 104 6.96 2.56 13.48
CA ARG A 104 6.43 2.16 14.79
C ARG A 104 5.68 3.31 15.48
N GLU A 105 6.22 4.54 15.44
CA GLU A 105 5.55 5.71 16.00
C GLU A 105 4.24 6.04 15.27
N MET A 106 4.23 5.93 13.94
CA MET A 106 3.00 6.09 13.15
C MET A 106 1.94 5.06 13.53
N TYR A 107 2.33 3.81 13.77
CA TYR A 107 1.41 2.76 14.24
C TYR A 107 0.95 2.97 15.67
N LYS A 108 1.79 3.50 16.57
CA LYS A 108 1.37 3.88 17.92
C LYS A 108 0.28 4.95 17.87
N LEU A 109 0.48 6.01 17.09
CA LEU A 109 -0.54 7.04 16.86
C LEU A 109 -1.83 6.40 16.33
N GLY A 110 -1.72 5.56 15.29
CA GLY A 110 -2.87 4.88 14.69
C GLY A 110 -3.68 4.03 15.68
N ARG A 111 -3.01 3.31 16.59
CA ARG A 111 -3.67 2.55 17.67
C ARG A 111 -4.33 3.48 18.68
N TRP A 112 -3.63 4.53 19.10
CA TRP A 112 -4.11 5.47 20.11
C TRP A 112 -5.37 6.24 19.66
N ILE A 113 -5.45 6.62 18.38
CA ILE A 113 -6.66 7.28 17.83
C ILE A 113 -7.75 6.31 17.37
N ARG A 114 -7.56 4.98 17.44
CA ARG A 114 -8.44 3.99 16.78
C ARG A 114 -9.91 4.12 17.17
N GLN A 115 -10.18 4.32 18.46
CA GLN A 115 -11.54 4.40 19.01
C GLN A 115 -12.13 5.82 18.98
N ARG A 116 -11.42 6.79 18.39
CA ARG A 116 -11.92 8.17 18.26
C ARG A 116 -12.90 8.27 17.07
N PRO A 117 -13.84 9.24 17.09
CA PRO A 117 -14.70 9.54 15.94
C PRO A 117 -13.91 9.76 14.65
N ALA A 118 -14.49 9.46 13.50
CA ALA A 118 -13.82 9.53 12.19
C ALA A 118 -13.19 10.90 11.91
N GLU A 119 -13.92 11.97 12.25
CA GLU A 119 -13.50 13.36 12.06
C GLU A 119 -12.28 13.71 12.94
N GLN A 120 -12.29 13.26 14.19
CA GLN A 120 -11.13 13.39 15.08
C GLN A 120 -9.94 12.56 14.57
N ARG A 121 -10.14 11.30 14.17
CA ARG A 121 -9.06 10.48 13.57
C ARG A 121 -8.41 11.19 12.39
N ARG A 122 -9.22 11.81 11.51
CA ARG A 122 -8.75 12.60 10.37
C ARG A 122 -7.91 13.80 10.82
N ARG A 123 -8.40 14.62 11.76
CA ARG A 123 -7.65 15.77 12.31
C ARG A 123 -6.29 15.36 12.87
N TRP A 124 -6.24 14.28 13.64
CA TRP A 124 -4.99 13.78 14.22
C TRP A 124 -4.02 13.25 13.14
N ARG A 125 -4.51 12.54 12.13
CA ARG A 125 -3.66 12.12 11.00
C ARG A 125 -3.10 13.31 10.22
N GLN A 126 -3.91 14.35 9.98
CA GLN A 126 -3.44 15.58 9.33
C GLN A 126 -2.41 16.33 10.17
N ARG A 127 -2.58 16.38 11.49
CA ARG A 127 -1.68 17.11 12.38
C ARG A 127 -0.35 16.39 12.62
N TYR A 128 -0.36 15.06 12.76
CA TYR A 128 0.81 14.29 13.19
C TYR A 128 1.31 13.32 12.10
N ALA A 129 0.45 12.46 11.57
CA ALA A 129 0.89 11.44 10.61
C ALA A 129 1.35 12.06 9.28
N LYS A 130 0.70 13.13 8.81
CA LYS A 130 1.04 13.79 7.55
C LYS A 130 2.46 14.38 7.53
N PRO A 131 2.88 15.21 8.49
CA PRO A 131 4.25 15.69 8.51
C PRO A 131 5.27 14.56 8.69
N TRP A 132 4.95 13.51 9.45
CA TRP A 132 5.83 12.34 9.58
C TRP A 132 6.01 11.58 8.27
N SER A 133 4.93 11.34 7.50
CA SER A 133 5.02 10.72 6.18
C SER A 133 5.86 11.57 5.21
N ALA A 134 5.67 12.89 5.21
CA ALA A 134 6.44 13.80 4.37
C ALA A 134 7.92 13.78 4.74
N ALA A 135 8.24 13.88 6.03
CA ALA A 135 9.62 13.81 6.53
C ALA A 135 10.28 12.46 6.20
N PHE A 136 9.54 11.36 6.33
CA PHE A 136 10.01 10.02 5.96
C PHE A 136 10.33 9.93 4.46
N GLU A 137 9.48 10.51 3.61
CA GLU A 137 9.70 10.52 2.16
C GLU A 137 10.92 11.36 1.78
N SER A 138 11.07 12.56 2.34
CA SER A 138 12.27 13.40 2.13
C SER A 138 13.54 12.68 2.59
N TRP A 139 13.51 12.08 3.78
CA TRP A 139 14.63 11.28 4.31
C TRP A 139 14.98 10.11 3.39
N ARG A 140 13.97 9.38 2.91
CA ARG A 140 14.14 8.25 1.98
C ARG A 140 14.82 8.70 0.68
N GLN A 141 14.35 9.80 0.09
CA GLN A 141 14.91 10.35 -1.15
C GLN A 141 16.39 10.74 -0.97
N LEU A 142 16.72 11.43 0.13
CA LEU A 142 18.10 11.82 0.45
C LEU A 142 19.02 10.59 0.60
N LYS A 143 18.54 9.53 1.25
CA LYS A 143 19.32 8.28 1.41
C LYS A 143 19.48 7.53 0.08
N GLN A 144 18.46 7.52 -0.78
CA GLN A 144 18.55 6.88 -2.10
C GLN A 144 19.56 7.56 -3.02
N GLN A 145 19.60 8.90 -3.03
CA GLN A 145 20.57 9.67 -3.81
C GLN A 145 22.02 9.34 -3.43
N LYS A 146 22.29 9.17 -2.12
CA LYS A 146 23.63 8.81 -1.62
C LYS A 146 24.08 7.39 -1.97
N THR A 147 23.14 6.49 -2.28
CA THR A 147 23.45 5.07 -2.55
C THR A 147 23.50 4.71 -4.04
N GLY A 148 23.29 5.67 -4.95
CA GLY A 148 23.31 5.45 -6.41
C GLY A 148 22.23 4.52 -6.99
N ARG A 149 21.52 3.73 -6.16
CA ARG A 149 20.44 2.82 -6.57
C ARG A 149 19.08 3.53 -6.57
N ARG A 150 18.60 3.91 -7.76
CA ARG A 150 17.20 4.29 -7.98
C ARG A 150 16.29 3.06 -7.85
N THR A 151 15.72 2.81 -6.66
CA THR A 151 14.55 1.93 -6.56
C THR A 151 13.29 2.75 -6.86
N ARG A 152 12.83 2.70 -8.12
CA ARG A 152 11.69 3.46 -8.68
C ARG A 152 10.30 3.04 -8.17
N GLY A 153 10.20 2.36 -7.02
CA GLY A 153 8.96 1.70 -6.58
C GLY A 153 8.18 2.36 -5.42
N TYR A 154 8.51 3.59 -5.00
CA TYR A 154 7.99 4.16 -3.74
C TYR A 154 7.52 5.61 -3.86
N ALA A 155 7.07 6.04 -5.05
CA ALA A 155 6.86 7.46 -5.32
C ALA A 155 5.70 8.12 -4.54
N LYS A 156 4.80 7.36 -3.88
CA LYS A 156 3.63 7.94 -3.21
C LYS A 156 3.28 7.23 -1.89
N LEU A 157 3.98 7.59 -0.82
CA LEU A 157 3.52 7.33 0.55
C LEU A 157 2.42 8.35 0.92
N SER A 158 1.24 8.22 0.31
CA SER A 158 0.09 9.05 0.66
C SER A 158 -0.52 8.59 1.99
N ILE A 159 -0.86 9.56 2.85
CA ILE A 159 -1.62 9.30 4.09
C ILE A 159 -3.04 8.89 3.70
N MET A 160 -3.58 7.86 4.35
CA MET A 160 -5.03 7.60 4.34
C MET A 160 -5.75 8.84 4.88
N HIS A 161 -6.32 9.65 3.99
CA HIS A 161 -7.11 10.85 4.34
C HIS A 161 -8.48 10.46 4.87
#